data_AF-A0A933WGE9-F1
#
_entry.id   AF-A0A933WGE9-F1
#
_cell.length_a   1.000
_cell.length_b   1.000
_cell.length_c   1.000
_cell.angle_alpha   90.00
_cell.angle_beta   90.00
_cell.angle_gamma   90.00
#
_symmetry.space_group_name_H-M   'P 1'
#
loop_
_entity.id
_entity.type
_entity.pdbx_description
1 polymer ?
#
loop_
_entity_poly.entity_id
_entity_poly.type
_entity_poly.pdbx_seq_one_letter_code
_entity_poly.pdbx_strand_id
1 'polypeptide(L)'
;MPDVVAHHVEKNWLVLIEAVTSHGPVNPKRRQELKELFAASTAGLVFVTAFLDRRAMIKHLNDISWETEVWIAESPTHLIHFNGERFLGPYEE
;
A
#
# COMPACT_ATOMS: atom_id res chain seq x y z
N MET A 1 -5.71 8.45 -10.32
CA MET A 1 -5.29 9.17 -9.11
C MET A 1 -5.78 8.39 -7.90
N PRO A 2 -4.95 8.13 -6.87
CA PRO A 2 -5.37 7.43 -5.66
C PRO A 2 -6.25 8.33 -4.77
N ASP A 3 -6.97 7.73 -3.83
CA ASP A 3 -7.85 8.45 -2.90
C ASP A 3 -7.09 9.46 -2.02
N VAL A 4 -5.90 9.09 -1.53
CA VAL A 4 -5.05 9.96 -0.72
C VAL A 4 -3.60 9.89 -1.20
N VAL A 5 -2.93 11.04 -1.21
CA VAL A 5 -1.48 11.15 -1.41
C VAL A 5 -0.88 11.89 -0.23
N ALA A 6 0.03 11.25 0.48
CA ALA A 6 0.78 11.86 1.57
C ALA A 6 2.28 11.94 1.22
N HIS A 7 2.89 13.11 1.39
CA HIS A 7 4.31 13.31 1.14
C HIS A 7 5.09 13.29 2.46
N HIS A 8 5.88 12.25 2.68
CA HIS A 8 6.84 12.19 3.78
C HIS A 8 8.12 12.90 3.36
N VAL A 9 8.19 14.20 3.64
CA VAL A 9 9.25 15.11 3.16
C VAL A 9 10.66 14.63 3.53
N GLU A 10 10.89 14.25 4.79
CA GLU A 10 12.22 13.84 5.26
C GLU A 10 12.80 12.61 4.54
N LYS A 11 11.93 11.65 4.17
CA LYS A 11 12.33 10.44 3.43
C LYS A 11 12.15 10.58 1.92
N ASN A 12 11.58 11.70 1.47
CA ASN A 12 11.17 11.93 0.08
C ASN A 12 10.32 10.77 -0.46
N TRP A 13 9.27 10.39 0.27
CA TRP A 13 8.32 9.35 -0.15
C TRP A 13 6.93 9.92 -0.44
N LEU A 14 6.34 9.50 -1.56
CA LEU A 14 4.92 9.66 -1.81
C LEU A 14 4.22 8.36 -1.42
N VAL A 15 3.41 8.44 -0.37
CA VAL A 15 2.52 7.36 0.07
C VAL A 15 1.20 7.52 -0.66
N LEU A 16 0.93 6.60 -1.58
CA LEU A 16 -0.26 6.55 -2.43
C LEU A 16 -1.23 5.55 -1.81
N ILE A 17 -2.37 6.03 -1.31
CA ILE A 17 -3.31 5.23 -0.52
C ILE A 17 -4.63 5.09 -1.28
N GLU A 18 -5.08 3.85 -1.47
CA GLU A 18 -6.43 3.53 -1.96
C GLU A 18 -7.26 2.99 -0.79
N ALA A 19 -8.39 3.62 -0.49
CA ALA A 19 -9.31 3.21 0.57
C ALA A 19 -10.40 2.31 -0.02
N VAL A 20 -10.29 1.01 0.27
CA VAL A 20 -11.21 0.02 -0.31
C VAL A 20 -12.58 0.14 0.34
N THR A 21 -13.51 0.71 -0.43
CA THR A 21 -14.94 0.76 -0.14
C THR A 21 -15.73 0.10 -1.26
N SER A 22 -15.84 0.75 -2.42
CA SER A 22 -16.42 0.19 -3.66
C SER A 22 -15.39 -0.07 -4.77
N HIS A 23 -14.26 0.64 -4.76
CA HIS A 23 -13.15 0.40 -5.67
C HIS A 23 -12.21 -0.68 -5.10
N GLY A 24 -11.61 -1.48 -5.99
CA GLY A 24 -10.71 -2.57 -5.62
C GLY A 24 -9.36 -2.10 -5.04
N PRO A 25 -8.54 -3.03 -4.52
CA PRO A 25 -7.25 -2.70 -3.92
C PRO A 25 -6.24 -2.19 -4.95
N VAL A 26 -5.04 -1.83 -4.50
CA VAL A 26 -3.89 -1.65 -5.40
C VAL A 26 -3.51 -3.02 -5.98
N ASN A 27 -4.10 -3.34 -7.13
CA ASN A 27 -3.80 -4.54 -7.89
C ASN A 27 -2.60 -4.32 -8.85
N PRO A 28 -2.06 -5.37 -9.51
CA PRO A 28 -0.87 -5.23 -10.34
C PRO A 28 -1.01 -4.19 -11.47
N LYS A 29 -2.19 -4.13 -12.11
CA LYS A 29 -2.49 -3.14 -13.15
C LYS A 29 -2.48 -1.72 -12.57
N ARG A 30 -3.20 -1.52 -11.48
CA ARG A 30 -3.32 -0.22 -10.81
C ARG A 30 -1.97 0.28 -10.30
N ARG A 31 -1.15 -0.61 -9.74
CA ARG A 31 0.22 -0.31 -9.33
C ARG A 31 1.05 0.23 -10.50
N GLN A 32 0.95 -0.41 -11.68
CA GLN A 32 1.67 0.04 -12.87
C GLN A 32 1.16 1.41 -13.37
N GLU A 33 -0.16 1.61 -13.41
CA GLU A 33 -0.76 2.91 -13.78
C GLU A 33 -0.28 4.04 -12.85
N LEU A 34 -0.20 3.78 -11.54
CA LEU A 34 0.28 4.76 -10.57
C LEU A 34 1.78 5.03 -10.74
N LYS A 35 2.60 4.01 -11.01
CA LYS A 35 4.03 4.22 -11.33
C LYS A 35 4.21 5.14 -12.53
N GLU A 36 3.43 4.93 -13.60
CA GLU A 36 3.47 5.75 -14.80
C GLU A 36 2.98 7.18 -14.53
N LEU A 37 1.87 7.31 -13.81
CA LEU A 37 1.29 8.61 -13.45
C LEU A 37 2.28 9.49 -12.67
N PHE A 38 3.08 8.88 -11.79
CA PHE A 38 4.06 9.57 -10.96
C PHE A 38 5.51 9.44 -11.47
N ALA A 39 5.72 9.03 -12.73
CA ALA A 39 7.05 8.77 -13.27
C ALA A 39 7.98 10.00 -13.31
N ALA A 40 7.42 11.21 -13.32
CA ALA A 40 8.18 12.46 -13.27
C ALA A 40 8.59 12.87 -11.84
N SER A 41 8.11 12.18 -10.81
CA SER A 41 8.44 12.46 -9.42
C SER A 41 9.82 11.91 -9.06
N THR A 42 10.59 12.67 -8.29
CA THR A 42 11.85 12.21 -7.69
C THR A 42 11.64 11.47 -6.37
N ALA A 43 10.41 11.39 -5.87
CA ALA A 43 10.08 10.73 -4.62
C ALA A 43 9.92 9.22 -4.79
N GLY A 44 10.34 8.46 -3.77
CA GLY A 44 10.05 7.02 -3.71
C GLY A 44 8.55 6.78 -3.57
N LEU A 45 8.00 5.83 -4.31
CA LEU A 45 6.57 5.50 -4.26
C LEU A 45 6.31 4.37 -3.27
N VAL A 46 5.40 4.62 -2.32
CA VAL A 46 4.90 3.61 -1.37
C VAL A 46 3.42 3.43 -1.66
N PHE A 47 3.00 2.20 -1.97
CA PHE A 47 1.62 1.88 -2.31
C PHE A 47 0.93 1.26 -1.10
N VAL A 48 -0.20 1.82 -0.68
CA VAL A 48 -0.96 1.33 0.47
C VAL A 48 -2.39 1.05 0.05
N THR A 49 -2.87 -0.16 0.32
CA THR A 49 -4.31 -0.44 0.31
C THR A 49 -4.83 -0.38 1.75
N ALA A 50 -5.84 0.46 1.99
CA ALA A 50 -6.45 0.62 3.30
C ALA A 50 -7.81 -0.08 3.37
N PHE A 51 -8.01 -0.91 4.41
CA PHE A 51 -9.28 -1.57 4.72
C PHE A 51 -9.79 -1.16 6.10
N LEU A 52 -11.10 -1.22 6.33
CA LEU A 52 -11.67 -1.04 7.66
C LEU A 52 -11.30 -2.19 8.61
N ASP A 53 -11.41 -3.43 8.12
CA ASP A 53 -11.19 -4.65 8.90
C ASP A 53 -10.54 -5.77 8.06
N ARG A 54 -10.06 -6.82 8.74
CA ARG A 54 -9.44 -7.98 8.08
C ARG A 54 -10.42 -8.76 7.21
N ARG A 55 -11.70 -8.76 7.54
CA ARG A 55 -12.73 -9.49 6.78
C ARG A 55 -12.93 -8.87 5.40
N ALA A 56 -12.88 -7.55 5.30
CA ALA A 56 -12.90 -6.82 4.04
C ALA A 56 -11.65 -7.15 3.22
N MET A 57 -10.46 -7.11 3.83
CA MET A 57 -9.20 -7.48 3.17
C MET A 57 -9.24 -8.89 2.55
N ILE A 58 -9.71 -9.90 3.28
CA ILE A 58 -9.73 -11.30 2.81
C ILE A 58 -10.48 -11.44 1.47
N LYS A 59 -11.56 -10.68 1.26
CA LYS A 59 -12.35 -10.72 0.01
C LYS A 59 -11.54 -10.27 -1.21
N HIS A 60 -10.49 -9.48 -0.98
CA HIS A 60 -9.65 -8.88 -2.02
C HIS A 60 -8.24 -9.46 -2.04
N LEU A 61 -7.93 -10.45 -1.19
CA LEU A 61 -6.57 -10.94 -0.97
C LEU A 61 -5.85 -11.34 -2.27
N ASN A 62 -6.58 -11.99 -3.18
CA ASN A 62 -6.04 -12.46 -4.46
C ASN A 62 -5.70 -11.33 -5.44
N ASP A 63 -6.30 -10.15 -5.25
CA ASP A 63 -6.14 -9.01 -6.15
C ASP A 63 -5.06 -8.03 -5.67
N ILE A 64 -4.62 -8.14 -4.41
CA ILE A 64 -3.61 -7.25 -3.83
C ILE A 64 -2.27 -7.51 -4.52
N SER A 65 -1.64 -6.47 -5.05
CA SER A 65 -0.35 -6.58 -5.70
C SER A 65 0.76 -6.88 -4.69
N TRP A 66 1.71 -7.73 -5.08
CA TRP A 66 3.03 -7.77 -4.46
C TRP A 66 3.72 -6.41 -4.52
N GLU A 67 4.72 -6.23 -3.66
CA GLU A 67 5.50 -4.99 -3.48
C GLU A 67 4.59 -3.80 -3.13
N THR A 68 3.60 -4.05 -2.27
CA THR A 68 2.68 -3.05 -1.69
C THR A 68 2.44 -3.33 -0.21
N GLU A 69 1.90 -2.34 0.49
CA GLU A 69 1.53 -2.44 1.89
C GLU A 69 0.00 -2.49 2.04
N VAL A 70 -0.46 -3.16 3.10
CA VAL A 70 -1.85 -3.14 3.52
C VAL A 70 -1.95 -2.60 4.94
N TRP A 71 -2.83 -1.60 5.12
CA TRP A 71 -3.19 -1.04 6.41
C TRP A 71 -4.64 -1.37 6.75
N ILE A 72 -4.91 -1.66 8.03
CA ILE A 72 -6.25 -2.03 8.50
C ILE A 72 -6.61 -1.14 9.67
N ALA A 73 -7.73 -0.41 9.55
CA ALA A 73 -8.15 0.56 10.55
C ALA A 73 -8.42 -0.04 11.94
N GLU A 74 -8.93 -1.28 12.00
CA GLU A 74 -9.08 -2.08 13.23
C GLU A 74 -7.75 -2.31 13.97
N SER A 75 -6.62 -2.36 13.26
CA SER A 75 -5.28 -2.61 13.82
C SER A 75 -4.31 -1.52 13.39
N PRO A 76 -4.54 -0.25 13.80
CA PRO A 76 -3.96 0.92 13.14
C PRO A 76 -2.44 1.05 13.34
N THR A 77 -1.88 0.36 14.34
CA THR A 77 -0.45 0.34 14.65
C THR A 77 0.35 -0.66 13.83
N HIS A 78 -0.30 -1.46 12.98
CA HIS A 78 0.33 -2.53 12.21
C HIS A 78 0.17 -2.31 10.70
N LEU A 79 1.11 -2.88 9.95
CA LEU A 79 1.07 -2.97 8.49
C LEU A 79 1.34 -4.41 8.07
N ILE A 80 0.72 -4.84 6.98
CA ILE A 80 1.01 -6.12 6.34
C ILE A 80 1.78 -5.83 5.06
N HIS A 81 2.99 -6.39 4.98
CA HIS A 81 3.87 -6.22 3.82
C HIS A 81 3.68 -7.37 2.83
N PHE A 82 3.23 -7.06 1.62
CA PHE A 82 3.11 -8.04 0.55
C PHE A 82 4.42 -8.15 -0.23
N ASN A 83 5.35 -8.91 0.35
CA ASN A 83 6.66 -9.30 -0.19
C ASN A 83 7.71 -8.18 -0.40
N GLY A 84 8.96 -8.58 -0.16
CA GLY A 84 10.22 -7.92 -0.43
C GLY A 84 11.37 -8.72 0.22
N GLU A 85 12.59 -8.69 -0.36
CA GLU A 85 13.78 -9.38 0.20
C GLU A 85 14.29 -8.77 1.52
N ARG A 86 13.60 -7.75 2.05
CA ARG A 86 14.15 -6.79 3.01
C ARG A 86 13.78 -7.04 4.47
N PHE A 87 12.79 -7.89 4.77
CA PHE A 87 12.14 -7.91 6.09
C PHE A 87 12.00 -9.30 6.74
N LEU A 88 13.04 -10.13 6.68
CA LEU A 88 13.09 -11.37 7.46
C LEU A 88 13.96 -11.18 8.70
N GLY A 89 13.37 -11.36 9.88
CA GLY A 89 14.08 -11.28 11.16
C GLY A 89 13.12 -11.49 12.35
N PRO A 90 13.63 -11.82 13.55
CA PRO A 90 12.82 -11.91 14.77
C PRO A 90 12.26 -10.54 15.19
N TYR A 91 11.09 -10.53 15.84
CA TYR A 91 10.49 -9.30 16.39
C TYR A 91 11.05 -8.90 17.76
N GLU A 92 11.71 -9.84 18.45
CA GLU A 92 12.20 -9.67 19.83
C GLU A 92 13.68 -9.24 19.88
N GLU A 93 14.32 -9.03 18.73
CA GLU A 93 15.70 -8.52 18.60
C GLU A 93 15.74 -7.00 18.38
#